data_AF-A0A2E6X6Z2-F1
#
_entry.id   AF-A0A2E6X6Z2-F1
#
_cell.length_a   1.000
_cell.length_b   1.000
_cell.length_c   1.000
_cell.angle_alpha   90.00
_cell.angle_beta   90.00
_cell.angle_gamma   90.00
#
_symmetry.space_group_name_H-M   'P 1'
#
loop_
_entity.id
_entity.type
_entity.pdbx_description
1 polymer ?
#
loop_
_entity_poly.entity_id
_entity_poly.type
_entity_poly.pdbx_seq_one_letter_code
_entity_poly.pdbx_strand_id
1 'polypeptide(L)'
;HKGYFSASIEPTYIGSAHRFKEVPEMTPLQKEAVGMVQALSEELRFDTGFKRGDIQFCNNHVIFHTRRAYQDHPNSQKKRHLLRLWLKALDGRPLPAPFYERHGDADTIDRPGGIIGENTVLSAPI
;
A
#
# COMPACT_ATOMS: atom_id res chain seq x y z
N HIS A 1 -10.90 -13.65 -4.68
CA HIS A 1 -11.20 -13.76 -6.13
C HIS A 1 -10.59 -15.04 -6.67
N LYS A 2 -11.37 -15.92 -7.31
CA LYS A 2 -10.90 -17.25 -7.79
C LYS A 2 -10.12 -18.06 -6.73
N GLY A 3 -10.60 -18.07 -5.48
CA GLY A 3 -9.93 -18.73 -4.35
C GLY A 3 -8.76 -17.96 -3.71
N TYR A 4 -8.29 -16.86 -4.30
CA TYR A 4 -7.21 -16.04 -3.72
C TYR A 4 -7.74 -14.90 -2.85
N PHE A 5 -7.13 -14.70 -1.69
CA PHE A 5 -7.33 -13.52 -0.85
C PHE A 5 -6.54 -12.33 -1.40
N SER A 6 -7.19 -11.18 -1.56
CA SER A 6 -6.52 -9.91 -1.91
C SER A 6 -7.06 -8.82 -1.01
N ALA A 7 -6.18 -7.91 -0.59
CA ALA A 7 -6.58 -6.79 0.23
C ALA A 7 -5.90 -5.50 -0.20
N SER A 8 -6.63 -4.40 -0.03
CA SER A 8 -6.17 -3.03 -0.25
C SER A 8 -6.87 -2.18 0.80
N ILE A 9 -6.15 -1.84 1.86
CA ILE A 9 -6.66 -1.00 2.94
C ILE A 9 -5.58 0.00 3.34
N GLU A 10 -6.01 1.24 3.58
CA GLU A 10 -5.14 2.28 4.10
C GLU A 10 -5.97 3.16 5.05
N PRO A 11 -6.09 2.78 6.33
CA PRO A 11 -7.00 3.43 7.28
C PRO A 11 -6.76 4.94 7.40
N THR A 12 -5.50 5.38 7.36
CA THR A 12 -5.15 6.80 7.40
C THR A 12 -5.66 7.55 6.17
N TYR A 13 -5.53 6.96 4.97
CA TYR A 13 -5.98 7.58 3.73
C TYR A 13 -7.51 7.65 3.65
N ILE A 14 -8.19 6.54 3.99
CA ILE A 14 -9.64 6.47 4.11
C ILE A 14 -10.14 7.54 5.10
N GLY A 15 -9.54 7.58 6.30
CA GLY A 15 -9.85 8.58 7.32
C GLY A 15 -9.63 10.01 6.83
N SER A 16 -8.58 10.25 6.03
CA SER A 16 -8.25 11.59 5.52
C SER A 16 -9.29 12.16 4.54
N ALA A 17 -10.10 11.31 3.91
CA ALA A 17 -11.18 11.75 3.02
C ALA A 17 -12.28 12.49 3.80
N HIS A 18 -12.50 12.14 5.08
CA HIS A 18 -13.49 12.81 5.94
C HIS A 18 -13.10 14.23 6.38
N ARG A 19 -11.97 14.77 5.87
CA ARG A 19 -11.66 16.20 5.96
C ARG A 19 -12.55 17.04 5.03
N PHE A 20 -13.18 16.42 4.03
CA PHE A 20 -14.09 17.06 3.09
C PHE A 20 -15.54 16.80 3.53
N LYS A 21 -16.37 17.86 3.55
CA LYS A 21 -17.75 17.78 4.08
C LYS A 21 -18.68 16.99 3.15
N GLU A 22 -18.32 16.91 1.87
CA GLU A 22 -19.06 16.24 0.81
C GLU A 22 -18.90 14.73 0.86
N VAL A 23 -17.88 14.22 1.58
CA VAL A 23 -17.64 12.79 1.74
C VAL A 23 -18.62 12.25 2.78
N PRO A 24 -19.49 11.29 2.42
CA PRO A 24 -20.41 10.69 3.37
C PRO A 24 -19.67 10.05 4.54
N GLU A 25 -20.26 10.12 5.72
CA GLU A 25 -19.79 9.36 6.88
C GLU A 25 -19.75 7.87 6.58
N MET A 26 -18.71 7.19 7.06
CA MET A 26 -18.69 5.73 7.02
C MET A 26 -19.86 5.17 7.83
N THR A 27 -20.55 4.19 7.26
CA THR A 27 -21.55 3.39 7.98
C THR A 27 -20.92 2.67 9.19
N PRO A 28 -21.72 2.29 10.20
CA PRO A 28 -21.20 1.52 11.33
C PRO A 28 -20.44 0.25 10.91
N LEU A 29 -20.95 -0.48 9.91
CA LEU A 29 -20.32 -1.69 9.39
C LEU A 29 -18.97 -1.42 8.72
N GLN A 30 -18.84 -0.29 8.00
CA GLN A 30 -17.55 0.10 7.41
C GLN A 30 -16.53 0.47 8.49
N LYS A 31 -16.96 1.21 9.53
CA LYS A 31 -16.11 1.55 10.69
C LYS A 31 -15.63 0.29 11.41
N GLU A 32 -16.54 -0.66 11.63
CA GLU A 32 -16.23 -1.97 12.21
C GLU A 32 -15.23 -2.75 11.35
N ALA A 33 -15.46 -2.85 10.04
CA ALA A 33 -14.57 -3.56 9.13
C ALA A 33 -13.15 -2.97 9.12
N VAL A 34 -13.01 -1.64 9.08
CA VAL A 34 -11.70 -0.99 9.16
C VAL A 34 -11.02 -1.29 10.50
N GLY A 35 -11.77 -1.20 11.61
CA GLY A 35 -11.26 -1.51 12.95
C GLY A 35 -10.81 -2.96 13.10
N MET A 36 -11.59 -3.92 12.58
CA MET A 36 -11.25 -5.35 12.59
C MET A 36 -9.95 -5.61 11.84
N VAL A 37 -9.79 -5.02 10.65
CA VAL A 37 -8.55 -5.19 9.86
C VAL A 37 -7.35 -4.59 10.60
N GLN A 38 -7.50 -3.45 11.26
CA GLN A 38 -6.42 -2.88 12.07
C GLN A 38 -6.05 -3.78 13.26
N ALA A 39 -7.04 -4.32 13.98
CA ALA A 39 -6.82 -5.22 15.10
C ALA A 39 -6.11 -6.51 14.66
N LEU A 40 -6.58 -7.15 13.59
CA LEU A 40 -5.94 -8.35 13.04
C LEU A 40 -4.53 -8.06 12.50
N SER A 41 -4.33 -6.90 11.87
CA SER A 41 -3.01 -6.50 11.39
C SER A 41 -2.02 -6.32 12.53
N GLU A 42 -2.46 -5.83 13.68
CA GLU A 42 -1.64 -5.69 14.89
C GLU A 42 -1.32 -7.06 15.52
N GLU A 43 -2.30 -7.97 15.58
CA GLU A 43 -2.13 -9.32 16.09
C GLU A 43 -1.18 -10.16 15.22
N LEU A 44 -1.34 -10.08 13.90
CA LEU A 44 -0.61 -10.88 12.92
C LEU A 44 0.65 -10.19 12.40
N ARG A 45 1.03 -9.04 12.96
CA ARG A 45 2.20 -8.30 12.44
C ARG A 45 3.47 -9.10 12.61
N PHE A 46 4.37 -8.93 11.65
CA PHE A 46 5.74 -9.38 11.75
C PHE A 46 6.68 -8.18 11.76
N ASP A 47 7.34 -7.94 12.89
CA ASP A 47 8.28 -6.83 13.04
C ASP A 47 9.65 -7.19 12.45
N THR A 48 9.98 -6.60 11.30
CA THR A 48 11.30 -6.73 10.68
C THR A 48 12.09 -5.44 10.81
N GLY A 49 13.32 -5.54 11.29
CA GLY A 49 14.31 -4.48 11.15
C GLY A 49 14.94 -4.48 9.75
N PHE A 50 15.51 -3.34 9.34
CA PHE A 50 16.40 -3.27 8.19
C PHE A 50 17.83 -3.01 8.67
N LYS A 51 18.78 -3.77 8.14
CA LYS A 51 20.20 -3.44 8.14
C LYS A 51 20.59 -2.88 6.77
N ARG A 52 21.75 -2.22 6.71
CA ARG A 52 22.29 -1.71 5.44
C ARG A 52 22.50 -2.88 4.47
N GLY A 53 21.89 -2.80 3.30
CA GLY A 53 21.95 -3.84 2.26
C GLY A 53 20.77 -4.81 2.28
N ASP A 54 19.93 -4.81 3.32
CA ASP A 54 18.74 -5.66 3.36
C ASP A 54 17.72 -5.21 2.29
N ILE A 55 17.11 -6.19 1.64
CA ILE A 55 16.06 -6.00 0.63
C ILE A 55 14.81 -6.73 1.12
N GLN A 56 13.67 -6.05 1.08
CA GLN A 56 12.37 -6.62 1.40
C GLN A 56 11.49 -6.63 0.15
N PHE A 57 10.98 -7.81 -0.19
CA PHE A 57 9.97 -7.97 -1.23
C PHE A 57 8.59 -8.10 -0.60
N CYS A 58 7.68 -7.20 -0.97
CA CYS A 58 6.30 -7.21 -0.51
C CYS A 58 5.36 -7.45 -1.69
N ASN A 59 4.55 -8.51 -1.63
CA ASN A 59 3.40 -8.62 -2.52
C ASN A 59 2.31 -7.65 -2.01
N ASN A 60 2.22 -6.48 -2.63
CA ASN A 60 1.33 -5.39 -2.24
C ASN A 60 -0.16 -5.77 -2.23
N HIS A 61 -0.54 -6.89 -2.86
CA HIS A 61 -1.93 -7.34 -2.89
C HIS A 61 -2.33 -8.22 -1.70
N VAL A 62 -1.38 -8.62 -0.83
CA VAL A 62 -1.65 -9.39 0.40
C VAL A 62 -0.92 -8.92 1.64
N ILE A 63 0.18 -8.17 1.48
CA ILE A 63 1.00 -7.73 2.60
C ILE A 63 0.70 -6.26 2.89
N PHE A 64 0.09 -6.00 4.04
CA PHE A 64 0.09 -4.67 4.62
C PHE A 64 1.47 -4.40 5.22
N HIS A 65 2.00 -3.21 4.94
CA HIS A 65 3.32 -2.82 5.41
C HIS A 65 3.24 -1.40 5.98
N THR A 66 3.93 -1.21 7.10
CA THR A 66 4.00 0.07 7.78
C THR A 66 5.37 0.21 8.44
N ARG A 67 5.60 1.34 9.10
CA ARG A 67 6.78 1.59 9.92
C ARG A 67 6.35 2.07 11.30
N ARG A 68 7.13 1.71 12.32
CA ARG A 68 7.02 2.35 13.63
C ARG A 68 7.48 3.81 13.56
N ALA A 69 7.05 4.60 14.55
CA ALA A 69 7.59 5.94 14.75
C ALA A 69 9.10 5.87 15.03
N TYR A 70 9.86 6.82 14.50
CA TYR A 70 11.29 6.94 14.73
C TYR A 70 11.68 8.41 14.69
N GLN A 71 12.83 8.75 15.27
CA GLN A 71 13.41 10.07 15.20
C GLN A 71 14.60 10.05 14.24
N ASP A 72 14.68 11.05 13.38
CA ASP A 72 15.83 11.22 12.49
C ASP A 72 17.09 11.49 13.30
N HIS A 73 18.21 10.95 12.85
CA HIS A 73 19.51 11.31 13.40
C HIS A 73 19.83 12.80 13.09
N PRO A 74 20.41 13.58 14.03
CA PRO A 74 20.73 15.00 13.81
C PRO A 74 21.65 15.24 12.61
N ASN A 75 22.67 14.38 12.44
CA ASN A 75 23.49 14.34 11.23
C ASN A 75 22.68 13.74 10.06
N SER A 76 22.52 14.52 8.99
CA SER A 76 21.81 14.14 7.76
C SER A 76 22.33 12.87 7.10
N GLN A 77 23.64 12.61 7.15
CA GLN A 77 24.29 11.44 6.55
C GLN A 77 23.98 10.13 7.30
N LYS A 78 23.41 10.22 8.50
CA LYS A 78 23.04 9.06 9.33
C LYS A 78 21.53 8.88 9.43
N LYS A 79 20.74 9.67 8.70
CA LYS A 79 19.30 9.48 8.61
C LYS A 79 19.00 8.14 7.96
N ARG A 80 17.87 7.53 8.35
CA ARG A 80 17.38 6.33 7.71
C ARG A 80 17.11 6.63 6.24
N HIS A 81 17.80 5.92 5.35
CA HIS A 81 17.63 6.03 3.91
C HIS A 81 17.18 4.68 3.34
N LEU A 82 15.99 4.65 2.74
CA LEU A 82 15.42 3.45 2.14
C LEU A 82 14.94 3.81 0.73
N LEU A 83 15.41 3.05 -0.25
CA LEU A 83 14.92 3.13 -1.62
C LEU A 83 13.74 2.18 -1.80
N ARG A 84 12.74 2.61 -2.55
CA ARG A 84 11.55 1.78 -2.85
C ARG A 84 11.34 1.72 -4.34
N LEU A 85 11.21 0.50 -4.85
CA LEU A 85 10.89 0.19 -6.23
C LEU A 85 9.54 -0.56 -6.28
N TRP A 86 8.70 -0.20 -7.24
CA TRP A 86 7.46 -0.91 -7.54
C TRP A 86 7.68 -1.78 -8.77
N LEU A 87 7.31 -3.05 -8.67
CA LEU A 87 7.45 -4.03 -9.75
C LEU A 87 6.09 -4.59 -10.12
N LYS A 88 5.85 -4.77 -11.43
CA LYS A 88 4.68 -5.46 -11.96
C LYS A 88 5.05 -6.90 -12.30
N ALA A 89 4.38 -7.86 -11.67
CA ALA A 89 4.51 -9.28 -12.02
C ALA A 89 3.40 -9.66 -13.01
N LEU A 90 3.67 -9.60 -14.32
CA LEU A 90 2.66 -9.77 -15.37
C LEU A 90 1.89 -11.11 -15.25
N ASP A 91 2.58 -12.17 -14.86
CA ASP A 91 2.07 -13.52 -14.63
C ASP A 91 1.58 -13.76 -13.18
N GLY A 92 1.45 -12.71 -12.38
CA GLY A 92 1.04 -12.83 -10.98
C GLY A 92 -0.40 -13.34 -10.82
N ARG A 93 -0.71 -13.80 -9.61
CA ARG A 93 -2.04 -14.29 -9.20
C ARG A 93 -3.22 -13.40 -9.67
N PRO A 94 -4.42 -13.97 -9.88
CA PRO A 94 -5.56 -13.19 -10.35
C PRO A 94 -6.01 -12.17 -9.30
N LEU A 95 -6.37 -10.97 -9.76
CA LEU A 95 -6.86 -9.87 -8.93
C LEU A 95 -8.33 -9.57 -9.27
N PRO A 96 -9.15 -9.18 -8.29
CA PRO A 96 -10.52 -8.74 -8.59
C PRO A 96 -10.51 -7.39 -9.32
N ALA A 97 -11.56 -7.13 -10.12
CA ALA A 97 -11.69 -5.94 -10.96
C ALA A 97 -11.41 -4.59 -10.24
N PRO A 98 -11.84 -4.36 -8.97
CA PRO A 98 -11.55 -3.10 -8.27
C PRO A 98 -10.06 -2.79 -8.10
N PHE A 99 -9.17 -3.79 -8.17
CA PHE A 99 -7.73 -3.54 -8.16
C PHE A 99 -7.24 -2.91 -9.46
N TYR A 100 -7.94 -3.11 -10.58
CA TYR A 100 -7.59 -2.50 -11.85
C TYR A 100 -8.07 -1.05 -11.91
N GLU A 101 -9.31 -0.80 -11.47
CA GLU A 101 -9.94 0.53 -11.45
C GLU A 101 -9.11 1.58 -10.69
N ARG A 102 -8.41 1.17 -9.61
CA ARG A 102 -7.52 2.07 -8.86
C ARG A 102 -6.34 2.60 -9.70
N HIS A 103 -5.95 1.88 -10.74
CA HIS A 103 -4.73 2.13 -11.52
C HIS A 103 -5.03 2.54 -12.97
N GLY A 104 -6.30 2.65 -13.36
CA GLY A 104 -6.74 3.04 -14.69
C GLY A 104 -7.97 2.24 -15.13
N ASP A 105 -8.13 2.12 -16.44
CA ASP A 105 -9.17 1.27 -17.03
C ASP A 105 -8.65 -0.18 -17.14
N ALA A 106 -9.43 -1.13 -16.61
CA ALA A 106 -9.12 -2.56 -16.62
C ALA A 106 -8.90 -3.12 -18.02
N ASP A 107 -9.49 -2.50 -19.05
CA ASP A 107 -9.32 -2.90 -20.44
C ASP A 107 -8.00 -2.41 -21.05
N THR A 108 -7.36 -1.41 -20.42
CA THR A 108 -6.16 -0.73 -20.95
C THR A 108 -4.89 -1.03 -20.17
N ILE A 109 -5.00 -1.47 -18.91
CA ILE A 109 -3.85 -1.77 -18.08
C ILE A 109 -3.54 -3.28 -18.11
N ASP A 110 -2.27 -3.61 -18.39
CA ASP A 110 -1.77 -4.98 -18.36
C ASP A 110 -1.87 -5.60 -16.96
N ARG A 111 -1.55 -4.80 -15.93
CA ARG A 111 -1.63 -5.19 -14.53
C ARG A 111 -1.55 -3.97 -13.58
N PRO A 112 -2.25 -4.00 -12.43
CA PRO A 112 -2.02 -3.08 -11.33
C PRO A 112 -0.54 -2.97 -10.95
N GLY A 113 0.01 -1.75 -11.01
CA GLY A 113 1.46 -1.54 -10.90
C GLY A 113 1.95 -0.24 -10.27
N GLY A 114 1.03 0.58 -9.76
CA GLY A 114 1.32 1.92 -9.27
C GLY A 114 0.38 2.95 -9.92
N ILE A 115 0.35 4.17 -9.37
CA ILE A 115 -0.45 5.25 -9.93
C ILE A 115 0.40 5.94 -10.98
N ILE A 116 -0.02 5.87 -12.24
CA ILE A 116 0.60 6.56 -13.38
C ILE A 116 -0.38 7.63 -13.83
N GLY A 117 0.01 8.89 -13.68
CA GLY A 117 -0.70 10.04 -14.24
C GLY A 117 -0.12 10.43 -15.60
N GLU A 118 -0.83 11.30 -16.31
CA GLU A 118 -0.44 11.82 -17.64
C GLU A 118 1.00 12.33 -17.70
N ASN A 119 1.47 12.97 -16.63
CA ASN A 119 2.81 13.56 -16.55
C ASN A 119 3.82 12.71 -15.75
N THR A 120 3.51 11.44 -15.47
CA THR A 120 4.42 10.57 -14.71
C THR A 120 5.63 10.19 -15.55
N VAL A 121 6.81 10.66 -15.14
CA VAL A 121 8.11 10.20 -15.67
C VAL A 121 8.64 9.11 -14.73
N LEU A 122 8.75 7.89 -15.24
CA LEU A 122 9.35 6.79 -14.48
C LEU A 122 10.86 7.05 -14.33
N SER A 123 11.33 7.04 -13.08
CA SER A 123 12.74 7.18 -12.75
C SER A 123 13.11 6.10 -11.74
N ALA A 124 14.17 5.36 -12.04
CA ALA A 124 14.88 4.56 -11.06
C ALA A 124 16.05 5.41 -10.56
N PRO A 125 16.24 5.58 -9.24
CA PRO A 125 17.46 6.19 -8.73
C PRO A 125 18.63 5.26 -9.05
N ILE A 126 19.42 5.63 -10.07
CA ILE A 126 20.71 5.02 -10.40
C ILE A 126 21.81 5.89 -9.81
#